data_AF-A0A0P6JB68-F1
#
_entry.id   AF-A0A0P6JB68-F1
#
_cell.length_a   1.000
_cell.length_b   1.000
_cell.length_c   1.000
_cell.angle_alpha   90.00
_cell.angle_beta   90.00
_cell.angle_gamma   90.00
#
_symmetry.space_group_name_H-M   'P 1'
#
loop_
_entity.id
_entity.type
_entity.pdbx_description
1 polymer ?
#
loop_
_entity_poly.entity_id
_entity_poly.type
_entity_poly.pdbx_seq_one_letter_code
_entity_poly.pdbx_strand_id
1 'polypeptide(L)'
;MAARRRARSGRGKLASAVLNETKRDNNGTPATEDSPPAKKTRKCQRQRVKKEPVAGGKADKGRTEDTQEPVKSLLLKGKAPVDPECTAKVGKAHVYCEGDDVYDVMLNQTNLQFNNNKYYLIQLLEDDARRNFSVWMRWGRVGKMGQHSLVTCSADLTKAKEIFQKKFLDKTKNNWEDREKFVKVPGKYDILQMDYATNTQDDNKTKQEDSLKSPLKPESQLDLRVQELIKLICNVQTMEEMMIEMKYDTKKAPLGKLTAAQIKAGYQSLKKIEDCIRAGQHGRALLEACNEFYTRIPHDFGLRTPPLIHTEKELSDKVQLLEALGDIEIAIKLVKTELQSPEHPLDQCYRNLHCTLHPLDHESHEFTVISQYLQSTHAPTHRDYSMTLLEAFEVEKEGEKEAFREDLPNRMLLWHGSRLSNWVGILSHGLRIAPPEAPITGYMFGKGIYFADMSSKSANYCFASRVKNTGLLLLSEVALGQCNELLEANPKAEGLLQGKHSTKGLGKMAPSPAHFITLNGSTVPLGPASDTEILNPGGYTLNYNEFIVYNPNQVRMRYLLKIQFNFLQLW
;
A
#
# COMPACT_ATOMS: atom_id res chain seq x y z
N MET A 1 40.42 -28.89 40.71
CA MET A 1 41.76 -28.94 41.34
C MET A 1 42.48 -27.64 40.99
N ALA A 2 43.27 -26.96 41.80
CA ALA A 2 43.54 -27.02 43.25
C ALA A 2 42.57 -26.09 44.03
N ALA A 3 42.07 -26.32 45.25
CA ALA A 3 42.68 -26.69 46.54
C ALA A 3 43.44 -25.53 47.22
N ARG A 4 43.23 -25.17 48.51
CA ARG A 4 42.29 -25.68 49.55
C ARG A 4 42.32 -24.76 50.80
N ARG A 5 41.15 -24.48 51.43
CA ARG A 5 40.84 -24.44 52.90
C ARG A 5 39.45 -23.78 53.07
N ARG A 6 38.38 -24.53 53.40
CA ARG A 6 37.95 -25.04 54.73
C ARG A 6 37.46 -23.92 55.69
N ALA A 7 36.32 -24.03 56.39
CA ALA A 7 35.21 -25.01 56.35
C ALA A 7 34.06 -24.59 57.30
N ARG A 8 32.81 -25.04 57.03
CA ARG A 8 31.73 -25.39 57.99
C ARG A 8 31.18 -24.28 58.94
N SER A 9 29.98 -24.35 59.56
CA SER A 9 28.73 -25.14 59.36
C SER A 9 27.65 -24.69 60.38
N GLY A 10 26.36 -24.88 60.09
CA GLY A 10 25.24 -24.85 61.07
C GLY A 10 24.12 -23.88 60.65
N ARG A 11 22.90 -24.33 60.31
CA ARG A 11 21.80 -24.84 61.17
C ARG A 11 21.24 -23.82 62.17
N GLY A 12 20.01 -23.37 61.92
CA GLY A 12 19.14 -22.67 62.88
C GLY A 12 17.72 -22.51 62.33
N LYS A 13 16.73 -23.18 62.95
CA LYS A 13 15.28 -22.96 62.72
C LYS A 13 14.77 -21.85 63.66
N LEU A 14 13.58 -21.32 63.38
CA LEU A 14 12.54 -20.66 64.24
C LEU A 14 11.99 -19.43 63.49
N ALA A 15 10.73 -18.99 63.63
CA ALA A 15 9.45 -19.63 63.98
C ALA A 15 8.30 -18.68 63.58
N SER A 16 7.07 -19.17 63.45
CA SER A 16 5.89 -18.38 63.08
C SER A 16 4.92 -18.17 64.25
N ALA A 17 4.51 -16.92 64.52
CA ALA A 17 3.25 -16.50 65.19
C ALA A 17 3.25 -14.96 65.39
N VAL A 18 2.18 -14.15 65.49
CA VAL A 18 0.74 -14.14 65.10
C VAL A 18 -0.02 -13.28 66.15
N LEU A 19 -1.03 -12.50 65.70
CA LEU A 19 -2.03 -11.72 66.48
C LEU A 19 -1.54 -10.49 67.27
N ASN A 20 -2.25 -9.34 67.24
CA ASN A 20 -3.59 -9.20 67.82
C ASN A 20 -4.53 -8.22 67.07
N GLU A 21 -5.82 -8.53 67.11
CA GLU A 21 -6.93 -7.64 66.77
C GLU A 21 -7.41 -6.85 68.00
N THR A 22 -8.14 -5.73 67.80
CA THR A 22 -9.48 -5.54 68.40
C THR A 22 -10.19 -4.29 67.87
N LYS A 23 -11.48 -4.42 67.54
CA LYS A 23 -12.43 -3.29 67.43
C LYS A 23 -13.10 -3.06 68.78
N ARG A 24 -13.56 -1.82 69.03
CA ARG A 24 -14.82 -1.54 69.74
C ARG A 24 -15.32 -0.12 69.47
N ASP A 25 -16.63 0.01 69.35
CA ASP A 25 -17.36 1.25 69.07
C ASP A 25 -17.59 2.11 70.32
N ASN A 26 -17.77 3.44 70.16
CA ASN A 26 -19.04 4.10 70.51
C ASN A 26 -19.13 5.60 70.13
N ASN A 27 -20.37 6.10 70.05
CA ASN A 27 -20.79 7.43 69.54
C ASN A 27 -20.57 8.62 70.50
N GLY A 28 -20.55 9.84 69.96
CA GLY A 28 -20.73 11.11 70.70
C GLY A 28 -20.69 12.40 69.84
N THR A 29 -21.86 12.93 69.47
CA THR A 29 -22.14 14.27 68.85
C THR A 29 -22.17 15.40 69.91
N PRO A 30 -22.40 16.73 69.65
CA PRO A 30 -22.65 17.49 68.39
C PRO A 30 -21.99 18.92 68.24
N ALA A 31 -22.40 19.66 67.19
CA ALA A 31 -22.58 21.14 67.08
C ALA A 31 -21.42 22.03 66.53
N THR A 32 -21.53 22.55 65.28
CA THR A 32 -21.86 23.94 64.82
C THR A 32 -20.69 24.95 64.91
N GLU A 33 -20.35 25.81 63.93
CA GLU A 33 -20.92 26.26 62.62
C GLU A 33 -19.81 27.01 61.81
N ASP A 34 -19.88 27.46 60.54
CA ASP A 34 -20.91 27.44 59.46
C ASP A 34 -20.26 27.28 58.04
N SER A 35 -20.26 28.33 57.17
CA SER A 35 -20.21 28.23 55.68
C SER A 35 -19.49 29.46 55.03
N PRO A 36 -19.46 29.72 53.68
CA PRO A 36 -20.02 29.04 52.47
C PRO A 36 -19.06 29.01 51.22
N PRO A 37 -19.48 28.88 49.92
CA PRO A 37 -20.62 28.20 49.26
C PRO A 37 -20.19 27.17 48.14
N ALA A 38 -21.15 26.44 47.55
CA ALA A 38 -20.91 25.41 46.50
C ALA A 38 -21.83 25.49 45.25
N LYS A 39 -21.48 24.77 44.16
CA LYS A 39 -22.32 24.54 42.95
C LYS A 39 -22.62 23.04 42.72
N LYS A 40 -23.74 22.74 42.04
CA LYS A 40 -24.48 21.45 42.05
C LYS A 40 -24.26 20.57 40.80
N THR A 41 -24.51 19.26 40.97
CA THR A 41 -24.58 18.22 39.93
C THR A 41 -25.92 17.48 40.01
N ARG A 42 -26.45 16.89 38.92
CA ARG A 42 -27.62 15.99 38.94
C ARG A 42 -27.49 14.78 37.99
N LYS A 43 -27.95 13.61 38.46
CA LYS A 43 -28.23 12.38 37.69
C LYS A 43 -29.74 12.25 37.43
N CYS A 44 -30.17 11.34 36.55
CA CYS A 44 -31.59 11.00 36.34
C CYS A 44 -31.82 9.47 36.23
N GLN A 45 -33.05 9.01 36.48
CA GLN A 45 -33.48 7.59 36.55
C GLN A 45 -34.66 7.28 35.59
N ARG A 46 -35.00 5.98 35.46
CA ARG A 46 -36.05 5.41 34.58
C ARG A 46 -37.45 5.33 35.23
N GLN A 47 -38.51 5.31 34.41
CA GLN A 47 -39.75 4.52 34.65
C GLN A 47 -40.48 4.16 33.32
N ARG A 48 -41.52 3.29 33.39
CA ARG A 48 -42.19 2.56 32.27
C ARG A 48 -43.63 3.08 31.96
N VAL A 49 -44.20 2.71 30.81
CA VAL A 49 -45.62 2.24 30.58
C VAL A 49 -45.76 1.59 29.16
N LYS A 50 -46.85 0.88 28.83
CA LYS A 50 -47.06 0.00 27.62
C LYS A 50 -48.28 0.37 26.75
N LYS A 51 -48.20 0.07 25.42
CA LYS A 51 -49.24 -0.39 24.41
C LYS A 51 -50.56 0.41 24.26
N GLU A 52 -51.31 0.48 23.14
CA GLU A 52 -51.29 0.14 21.68
C GLU A 52 -52.60 0.77 21.06
N PRO A 53 -52.99 0.61 19.78
CA PRO A 53 -52.31 0.64 18.46
C PRO A 53 -52.95 1.69 17.50
N VAL A 54 -52.51 1.81 16.23
CA VAL A 54 -53.33 2.08 14.99
C VAL A 54 -52.40 1.95 13.76
N ALA A 55 -52.96 1.56 12.60
CA ALA A 55 -52.23 1.16 11.40
C ALA A 55 -52.11 2.25 10.30
N GLY A 56 -51.16 2.04 9.38
CA GLY A 56 -51.28 2.44 7.97
C GLY A 56 -50.36 3.56 7.47
N GLY A 57 -49.64 3.30 6.37
CA GLY A 57 -49.24 4.36 5.42
C GLY A 57 -47.77 4.45 5.02
N LYS A 58 -47.45 3.82 3.89
CA LYS A 58 -46.41 4.18 2.89
C LYS A 58 -44.93 4.23 3.33
N ALA A 59 -44.12 3.43 2.64
CA ALA A 59 -42.67 3.56 2.61
C ALA A 59 -42.25 4.82 1.83
N ASP A 60 -41.21 5.50 2.31
CA ASP A 60 -40.45 6.48 1.55
C ASP A 60 -39.00 6.00 1.40
N LYS A 61 -38.50 5.96 0.16
CA LYS A 61 -37.15 5.50 -0.17
C LYS A 61 -36.23 6.71 -0.29
N GLY A 62 -35.82 7.26 0.85
CA GLY A 62 -34.74 8.25 0.94
C GLY A 62 -33.37 7.63 0.62
N ARG A 63 -33.10 7.35 -0.67
CA ARG A 63 -31.76 6.97 -1.15
C ARG A 63 -30.96 8.25 -1.32
N THR A 64 -30.11 8.58 -0.36
CA THR A 64 -29.12 9.64 -0.52
C THR A 64 -28.13 9.21 -1.60
N GLU A 65 -28.22 9.84 -2.76
CA GLU A 65 -27.21 9.74 -3.81
C GLU A 65 -25.97 10.53 -3.38
N ASP A 66 -24.94 9.83 -2.92
CA ASP A 66 -23.59 10.40 -2.83
C ASP A 66 -23.12 10.72 -4.26
N THR A 67 -23.29 11.97 -4.68
CA THR A 67 -22.74 12.46 -5.94
C THR A 67 -21.23 12.57 -5.80
N GLN A 68 -20.52 11.49 -6.15
CA GLN A 68 -19.07 11.52 -6.28
C GLN A 68 -18.72 12.38 -7.50
N GLU A 69 -18.29 13.63 -7.26
CA GLU A 69 -17.71 14.45 -8.32
C GLU A 69 -16.44 13.76 -8.85
N PRO A 70 -16.33 13.49 -10.17
CA PRO A 70 -15.11 12.95 -10.73
C PRO A 70 -13.97 13.97 -10.58
N VAL A 71 -12.76 13.46 -10.32
CA VAL A 71 -11.56 14.28 -10.11
C VAL A 71 -11.34 15.19 -11.32
N LYS A 72 -11.29 16.51 -11.08
CA LYS A 72 -10.92 17.49 -12.10
C LYS A 72 -9.51 17.18 -12.61
N SER A 73 -9.37 16.92 -13.89
CA SER A 73 -8.05 16.82 -14.53
C SER A 73 -7.25 18.09 -14.25
N LEU A 74 -6.03 17.91 -13.73
CA LEU A 74 -5.14 19.01 -13.40
C LEU A 74 -4.58 19.61 -14.69
N LEU A 75 -5.23 20.68 -15.18
CA LEU A 75 -4.78 21.46 -16.33
C LEU A 75 -3.32 21.90 -16.13
N LEU A 76 -2.41 21.31 -16.89
CA LEU A 76 -0.99 21.59 -16.79
C LEU A 76 -0.57 22.63 -17.84
N LYS A 77 -0.15 23.79 -17.34
CA LYS A 77 0.58 24.80 -18.12
C LYS A 77 1.96 24.97 -17.50
N GLY A 78 3.03 24.70 -18.26
CA GLY A 78 4.42 24.76 -17.79
C GLY A 78 4.94 23.42 -17.26
N LYS A 79 5.88 23.44 -16.32
CA LYS A 79 6.49 22.21 -15.73
C LYS A 79 5.70 21.64 -14.54
N ALA A 80 4.77 22.39 -13.97
CA ALA A 80 3.90 21.97 -12.86
C ALA A 80 2.47 22.53 -13.00
N PRO A 81 1.44 21.85 -12.49
CA PRO A 81 0.05 22.31 -12.62
C PRO A 81 -0.22 23.44 -11.63
N VAL A 82 -0.99 24.43 -12.06
CA VAL A 82 -1.57 25.41 -11.13
C VAL A 82 -2.57 24.68 -10.24
N ASP A 83 -2.48 24.89 -8.93
CA ASP A 83 -3.41 24.33 -7.96
C ASP A 83 -4.86 24.68 -8.33
N PRO A 84 -5.77 23.71 -8.58
CA PRO A 84 -7.13 23.98 -9.06
C PRO A 84 -8.00 24.74 -8.04
N GLU A 85 -7.60 24.73 -6.76
CA GLU A 85 -8.18 25.55 -5.70
C GLU A 85 -7.93 27.05 -5.92
N CYS A 86 -6.91 27.43 -6.72
CA CYS A 86 -6.65 28.81 -7.11
C CYS A 86 -7.56 29.25 -8.28
N THR A 87 -8.87 29.25 -8.05
CA THR A 87 -9.92 29.54 -9.06
C THR A 87 -9.75 30.87 -9.79
N ALA A 88 -9.06 31.85 -9.19
CA ALA A 88 -8.73 33.13 -9.82
C ALA A 88 -7.68 33.02 -10.93
N LYS A 89 -6.77 32.03 -10.85
CA LYS A 89 -5.57 31.88 -11.69
C LYS A 89 -5.59 30.62 -12.56
N VAL A 90 -6.32 29.57 -12.18
CA VAL A 90 -6.45 28.33 -12.96
C VAL A 90 -6.88 28.62 -14.40
N GLY A 91 -6.14 28.06 -15.37
CA GLY A 91 -6.35 28.29 -16.80
C GLY A 91 -5.94 29.67 -17.35
N LYS A 92 -5.53 30.63 -16.50
CA LYS A 92 -5.11 32.00 -16.86
C LYS A 92 -3.65 32.32 -16.52
N ALA A 93 -2.99 31.41 -15.81
CA ALA A 93 -1.62 31.50 -15.33
C ALA A 93 -0.97 30.12 -15.42
N HIS A 94 0.35 30.11 -15.28
CA HIS A 94 1.18 28.91 -15.17
C HIS A 94 2.07 28.98 -13.92
N VAL A 95 2.60 27.83 -13.48
CA VAL A 95 3.64 27.80 -12.44
C VAL A 95 4.94 28.31 -13.04
N TYR A 96 5.56 29.26 -12.34
CA TYR A 96 6.79 29.91 -12.76
C TYR A 96 8.01 28.97 -12.65
N CYS A 97 8.92 29.03 -13.62
CA CYS A 97 10.15 28.26 -13.62
C CYS A 97 11.34 29.01 -14.25
N GLU A 98 12.55 28.74 -13.78
CA GLU A 98 13.82 29.25 -14.31
C GLU A 98 14.71 28.09 -14.74
N GLY A 99 14.79 27.82 -16.04
CA GLY A 99 15.41 26.59 -16.52
C GLY A 99 14.67 25.39 -15.94
N ASP A 100 15.36 24.60 -15.11
CA ASP A 100 14.79 23.46 -14.39
C ASP A 100 14.34 23.76 -12.95
N ASP A 101 14.56 24.98 -12.44
CA ASP A 101 14.05 25.40 -11.13
C ASP A 101 12.56 25.75 -11.24
N VAL A 102 11.68 24.86 -10.76
CA VAL A 102 10.23 25.08 -10.71
C VAL A 102 9.84 25.59 -9.33
N TYR A 103 9.21 26.77 -9.27
CA TYR A 103 8.78 27.41 -8.02
C TYR A 103 7.43 26.87 -7.53
N ASP A 104 7.38 25.56 -7.32
CA ASP A 104 6.30 24.79 -6.69
C ASP A 104 6.89 23.90 -5.60
N VAL A 105 6.21 23.82 -4.45
CA VAL A 105 6.60 22.90 -3.38
C VAL A 105 5.42 22.48 -2.51
N MET A 106 5.25 21.17 -2.38
CA MET A 106 4.37 20.54 -1.40
C MET A 106 5.17 20.16 -0.14
N LEU A 107 4.78 20.73 0.99
CA LEU A 107 5.38 20.44 2.29
C LEU A 107 4.41 19.63 3.17
N ASN A 108 4.95 18.70 3.97
CA ASN A 108 4.18 17.91 4.92
C ASN A 108 4.79 17.94 6.34
N GLN A 109 3.97 17.72 7.35
CA GLN A 109 4.38 17.63 8.75
C GLN A 109 3.42 16.75 9.54
N THR A 110 3.93 15.65 10.09
CA THR A 110 3.20 14.83 11.05
C THR A 110 3.86 14.83 12.43
N ASN A 111 3.06 15.00 13.47
CA ASN A 111 3.42 14.79 14.87
C ASN A 111 2.24 14.13 15.61
N LEU A 112 2.36 12.84 15.86
CA LEU A 112 1.38 11.99 16.56
C LEU A 112 1.05 12.52 17.96
N GLN A 113 2.07 12.93 18.73
CA GLN A 113 1.94 13.35 20.13
C GLN A 113 1.02 14.57 20.30
N PHE A 114 0.92 15.41 19.28
CA PHE A 114 0.05 16.59 19.28
C PHE A 114 -1.07 16.52 18.22
N ASN A 115 -1.34 15.34 17.64
CA ASN A 115 -2.29 15.13 16.53
C ASN A 115 -2.15 16.17 15.39
N ASN A 116 -0.92 16.54 15.07
CA ASN A 116 -0.63 17.36 13.90
C ASN A 116 -0.42 16.43 12.70
N ASN A 117 -1.20 16.62 11.64
CA ASN A 117 -0.97 16.00 10.35
C ASN A 117 -1.32 17.04 9.28
N LYS A 118 -0.32 17.84 8.87
CA LYS A 118 -0.52 19.14 8.21
C LYS A 118 0.28 19.25 6.93
N TYR A 119 -0.31 19.89 5.93
CA TYR A 119 0.34 20.20 4.66
C TYR A 119 0.50 21.72 4.47
N TYR A 120 1.45 22.12 3.63
CA TYR A 120 1.62 23.49 3.17
C TYR A 120 2.12 23.48 1.71
N LEU A 121 1.28 23.89 0.76
CA LEU A 121 1.63 24.13 -0.64
C LEU A 121 2.06 25.59 -0.82
N ILE A 122 3.10 25.82 -1.60
CA ILE A 122 3.54 27.14 -2.07
C ILE A 122 3.77 27.07 -3.57
N GLN A 123 3.18 27.99 -4.33
CA GLN A 123 3.37 28.13 -5.77
C GLN A 123 3.65 29.60 -6.14
N LEU A 124 4.63 29.85 -7.00
CA LEU A 124 4.80 31.12 -7.69
C LEU A 124 4.14 31.02 -9.06
N LEU A 125 3.16 31.88 -9.34
CA LEU A 125 2.36 31.89 -10.55
C LEU A 125 2.64 33.14 -11.38
N GLU A 126 2.80 32.99 -12.70
CA GLU A 126 2.82 34.10 -13.68
C GLU A 126 1.56 34.04 -14.56
N ASP A 127 0.87 35.18 -14.73
CA ASP A 127 -0.32 35.26 -15.60
C ASP A 127 0.07 35.14 -17.09
N ASP A 128 -0.66 34.32 -17.86
CA ASP A 128 -0.35 34.05 -19.27
C ASP A 128 -0.52 35.29 -20.17
N ALA A 129 -1.51 36.13 -19.85
CA ALA A 129 -1.91 37.27 -20.68
C ALA A 129 -1.18 38.57 -20.36
N ARG A 130 -0.51 38.66 -19.20
CA ARG A 130 0.17 39.87 -18.69
C ARG A 130 1.27 39.42 -17.73
N ARG A 131 2.47 40.00 -17.80
CA ARG A 131 3.57 39.70 -16.86
C ARG A 131 3.25 40.18 -15.44
N ASN A 132 2.47 39.38 -14.72
CA ASN A 132 1.97 39.61 -13.38
C ASN A 132 2.23 38.37 -12.53
N PHE A 133 3.04 38.53 -11.49
CA PHE A 133 3.44 37.47 -10.57
C PHE A 133 2.51 37.43 -9.36
N SER A 134 2.28 36.25 -8.82
CA SER A 134 1.50 36.04 -7.60
C SER A 134 2.00 34.82 -6.85
N VAL A 135 2.12 34.91 -5.52
CA VAL A 135 2.47 33.75 -4.68
C VAL A 135 1.19 33.17 -4.10
N TRP A 136 0.87 31.95 -4.50
CA TRP A 136 -0.22 31.16 -3.94
C TRP A 136 0.30 30.29 -2.79
N MET A 137 -0.47 30.24 -1.70
CA MET A 137 -0.16 29.44 -0.52
C MET A 137 -1.44 28.75 -0.04
N ARG A 138 -1.40 27.43 0.18
CA ARG A 138 -2.54 26.66 0.70
C ARG A 138 -2.10 25.70 1.80
N TRP A 139 -2.80 25.69 2.93
CA TRP A 139 -2.38 24.91 4.11
C TRP A 139 -3.56 24.41 4.94
N GLY A 140 -3.34 23.35 5.71
CA GLY A 140 -4.37 22.78 6.58
C GLY A 140 -4.04 21.38 7.04
N ARG A 141 -5.06 20.59 7.35
CA ARG A 141 -4.91 19.17 7.72
C ARG A 141 -4.87 18.29 6.47
N VAL A 142 -4.03 17.25 6.46
CA VAL A 142 -4.01 16.20 5.41
C VAL A 142 -5.44 15.60 5.28
N GLY A 143 -5.87 15.28 4.06
CA GLY A 143 -7.23 14.83 3.73
C GLY A 143 -8.33 15.90 3.67
N LYS A 144 -8.12 17.10 4.24
CA LYS A 144 -9.12 18.17 4.29
C LYS A 144 -8.76 19.40 3.45
N MET A 145 -9.79 20.12 3.02
CA MET A 145 -9.66 21.43 2.38
C MET A 145 -8.95 22.39 3.34
N GLY A 146 -8.06 23.22 2.80
CA GLY A 146 -7.22 24.13 3.59
C GLY A 146 -7.74 25.56 3.62
N GLN A 147 -7.07 26.38 4.42
CA GLN A 147 -7.03 27.82 4.20
C GLN A 147 -6.06 28.12 3.06
N HIS A 148 -6.26 29.24 2.37
CA HIS A 148 -5.38 29.67 1.28
C HIS A 148 -5.15 31.19 1.30
N SER A 149 -4.13 31.64 0.58
CA SER A 149 -3.79 33.03 0.37
C SER A 149 -3.17 33.22 -1.01
N LEU A 150 -3.59 34.26 -1.73
CA LEU A 150 -3.01 34.68 -3.01
C LEU A 150 -2.41 36.07 -2.81
N VAL A 151 -1.09 36.19 -2.88
CA VAL A 151 -0.37 37.46 -2.73
C VAL A 151 0.05 37.96 -4.10
N THR A 152 -0.61 39.00 -4.62
CA THR A 152 -0.28 39.62 -5.90
C THR A 152 0.96 40.51 -5.79
N CYS A 153 1.88 40.39 -6.75
CA CYS A 153 3.12 41.17 -6.80
C CYS A 153 3.20 42.10 -8.02
N SER A 154 2.14 42.13 -8.86
CA SER A 154 2.16 42.81 -10.17
C SER A 154 3.38 42.35 -11.00
N ALA A 155 4.05 43.22 -11.75
CA ALA A 155 5.23 42.86 -12.55
C ALA A 155 6.52 42.59 -11.73
N ASP A 156 6.49 42.65 -10.40
CA ASP A 156 7.67 42.47 -9.55
C ASP A 156 7.93 40.99 -9.21
N LEU A 157 8.69 40.34 -10.10
CA LEU A 157 9.17 38.96 -9.92
C LEU A 157 10.07 38.82 -8.69
N THR A 158 10.97 39.78 -8.45
CA THR A 158 11.97 39.72 -7.36
C THR A 158 11.27 39.64 -6.00
N LYS A 159 10.24 40.46 -5.80
CA LYS A 159 9.39 40.43 -4.61
C LYS A 159 8.58 39.14 -4.49
N ALA A 160 8.06 38.60 -5.60
CA ALA A 160 7.37 37.31 -5.58
C ALA A 160 8.31 36.18 -5.13
N LYS A 161 9.54 36.15 -5.64
CA LYS A 161 10.58 35.20 -5.18
C LYS A 161 10.93 35.40 -3.72
N GLU A 162 11.18 36.64 -3.25
CA GLU A 162 11.50 36.88 -1.84
C GLU A 162 10.38 36.35 -0.93
N ILE A 163 9.12 36.62 -1.25
CA ILE A 163 7.96 36.12 -0.49
C ILE A 163 7.91 34.59 -0.48
N PHE A 164 8.15 33.94 -1.63
CA PHE A 164 8.18 32.48 -1.76
C PHE A 164 9.32 31.88 -0.90
N GLN A 165 10.56 32.30 -1.13
CA GLN A 165 11.75 31.80 -0.45
C GLN A 165 11.70 32.04 1.07
N LYS A 166 11.25 33.23 1.51
CA LYS A 166 11.04 33.59 2.92
C LYS A 166 9.96 32.73 3.58
N LYS A 167 8.89 32.39 2.86
CA LYS A 167 7.85 31.48 3.36
C LYS A 167 8.39 30.07 3.51
N PHE A 168 9.09 29.57 2.50
CA PHE A 168 9.75 28.27 2.54
C PHE A 168 10.70 28.17 3.74
N LEU A 169 11.63 29.13 3.90
CA LEU A 169 12.57 29.20 5.01
C LEU A 169 11.90 29.26 6.39
N ASP A 170 10.78 29.98 6.54
CA ASP A 170 9.99 29.95 7.79
C ASP A 170 9.43 28.55 8.10
N LYS A 171 8.90 27.85 7.09
CA LYS A 171 8.24 26.53 7.28
C LYS A 171 9.23 25.38 7.41
N THR A 172 10.35 25.41 6.70
CA THR A 172 11.31 24.29 6.63
C THR A 172 12.62 24.53 7.37
N LYS A 173 12.99 25.79 7.64
CA LYS A 173 14.32 26.20 8.13
C LYS A 173 15.48 25.85 7.19
N ASN A 174 15.20 25.65 5.89
CA ASN A 174 16.18 25.48 4.82
C ASN A 174 16.03 26.61 3.80
N ASN A 175 17.10 26.96 3.09
CA ASN A 175 17.05 27.89 1.96
C ASN A 175 16.44 27.23 0.72
N TRP A 176 15.73 27.98 -0.11
CA TRP A 176 15.14 27.47 -1.36
C TRP A 176 16.19 27.09 -2.40
N GLU A 177 17.24 27.90 -2.51
CA GLU A 177 18.30 27.73 -3.52
C GLU A 177 19.17 26.51 -3.17
N ASP A 178 19.40 26.23 -1.88
CA ASP A 178 20.13 25.05 -1.39
C ASP A 178 19.26 23.78 -1.24
N ARG A 179 18.01 23.76 -1.75
CA ARG A 179 17.02 22.70 -1.45
C ARG A 179 17.43 21.29 -1.88
N GLU A 180 18.40 21.13 -2.78
CA GLU A 180 18.98 19.82 -3.10
C GLU A 180 19.68 19.17 -1.89
N LYS A 181 20.17 20.00 -0.95
CA LYS A 181 20.85 19.59 0.28
C LYS A 181 19.91 19.68 1.50
N PHE A 182 18.60 19.54 1.28
CA PHE A 182 17.59 19.72 2.33
C PHE A 182 17.82 18.83 3.56
N VAL A 183 17.81 19.44 4.74
CA VAL A 183 17.88 18.73 6.02
C VAL A 183 16.59 18.99 6.81
N LYS A 184 15.77 17.95 7.00
CA LYS A 184 14.55 18.04 7.81
C LYS A 184 14.87 18.45 9.25
N VAL A 185 14.27 19.55 9.70
CA VAL A 185 14.40 20.05 11.07
C VAL A 185 13.26 19.54 11.96
N PRO A 186 13.52 19.04 13.19
CA PRO A 186 12.46 18.64 14.13
C PRO A 186 11.45 19.77 14.40
N GLY A 187 10.15 19.44 14.40
CA GLY A 187 9.08 20.41 14.61
C GLY A 187 8.82 21.38 13.44
N LYS A 188 9.52 21.23 12.32
CA LYS A 188 9.29 21.97 11.06
C LYS A 188 8.71 21.04 9.98
N TYR A 189 8.38 21.62 8.83
CA TYR A 189 7.87 20.86 7.69
C TYR A 189 9.02 20.19 6.92
N ASP A 190 8.71 19.04 6.32
CA ASP A 190 9.55 18.30 5.39
C ASP A 190 9.04 18.51 3.95
N ILE A 191 9.86 18.23 2.94
CA ILE A 191 9.49 18.30 1.52
C ILE A 191 8.90 16.96 1.07
N LEU A 192 7.86 17.01 0.23
CA LEU A 192 7.47 15.89 -0.61
C LEU A 192 8.04 16.11 -2.01
N GLN A 193 8.90 15.20 -2.49
CA GLN A 193 9.42 15.25 -3.85
C GLN A 193 8.33 14.78 -4.83
N MET A 194 7.83 15.74 -5.63
CA MET A 194 6.74 15.54 -6.59
C MET A 194 7.26 15.73 -8.01
N ASP A 195 7.02 14.78 -8.92
CA ASP A 195 7.38 14.90 -10.34
C ASP A 195 6.19 15.30 -11.19
N TYR A 196 6.05 16.60 -11.40
CA TYR A 196 5.05 17.15 -12.32
C TYR A 196 5.49 17.17 -13.80
N ALA A 197 6.78 17.01 -14.10
CA ALA A 197 7.36 17.18 -15.44
C ALA A 197 6.84 16.16 -16.47
N THR A 198 6.38 15.00 -16.01
CA THR A 198 5.72 13.94 -16.82
C THR A 198 4.40 14.34 -17.51
N ASN A 199 3.97 15.62 -17.42
CA ASN A 199 2.77 16.13 -18.11
C ASN A 199 3.09 17.16 -19.23
N THR A 200 4.36 17.45 -19.54
CA THR A 200 4.79 18.70 -20.22
C THR A 200 4.30 18.99 -21.65
N GLN A 201 3.38 18.22 -22.24
CA GLN A 201 2.80 18.53 -23.56
C GLN A 201 1.26 18.34 -23.64
N ASP A 202 0.60 19.35 -24.23
CA ASP A 202 -0.71 19.34 -24.88
C ASP A 202 -2.06 19.33 -24.10
N ASP A 203 -2.16 20.05 -22.97
CA ASP A 203 -3.47 20.55 -22.45
C ASP A 203 -4.03 21.78 -23.22
N ASN A 204 -3.29 22.32 -24.20
CA ASN A 204 -3.64 23.57 -24.91
C ASN A 204 -4.53 23.38 -26.16
N LYS A 205 -5.02 22.16 -26.46
CA LYS A 205 -5.87 21.89 -27.66
C LYS A 205 -7.36 21.72 -27.39
N THR A 206 -7.85 21.95 -26.17
CA THR A 206 -9.26 21.71 -25.80
C THR A 206 -10.19 22.92 -25.99
N LYS A 207 -9.93 23.78 -26.99
CA LYS A 207 -10.82 24.91 -27.37
C LYS A 207 -10.84 25.24 -28.87
N GLN A 208 -11.23 24.28 -29.70
CA GLN A 208 -11.96 24.56 -30.93
C GLN A 208 -12.78 23.34 -31.36
N GLU A 209 -13.77 23.57 -32.23
CA GLU A 209 -14.63 22.55 -32.87
C GLU A 209 -15.70 21.90 -31.98
N ASP A 210 -16.62 22.75 -31.53
CA ASP A 210 -18.04 22.42 -31.68
C ASP A 210 -18.39 22.51 -33.18
N SER A 211 -18.18 21.42 -33.94
CA SER A 211 -18.81 21.05 -35.23
C SER A 211 -17.90 20.15 -36.09
N LEU A 212 -18.53 19.21 -36.82
CA LEU A 212 -17.98 18.33 -37.87
C LEU A 212 -17.09 17.15 -37.42
N LYS A 213 -17.76 16.00 -37.17
CA LYS A 213 -17.24 14.62 -37.24
C LYS A 213 -15.89 14.36 -36.53
N SER A 214 -15.97 13.91 -35.29
CA SER A 214 -14.86 13.20 -34.62
C SER A 214 -14.28 12.10 -35.54
N PRO A 215 -12.95 11.97 -35.66
CA PRO A 215 -12.35 10.79 -36.26
C PRO A 215 -12.89 9.55 -35.55
N LEU A 216 -13.30 8.53 -36.30
CA LEU A 216 -13.60 7.21 -35.74
C LEU A 216 -12.37 6.76 -34.96
N LYS A 217 -12.51 6.55 -33.64
CA LYS A 217 -11.44 5.97 -32.84
C LYS A 217 -11.14 4.60 -33.45
N PRO A 218 -9.89 4.31 -33.85
CA PRO A 218 -9.58 3.04 -34.49
C PRO A 218 -9.92 1.89 -33.56
N GLU A 219 -10.48 0.81 -34.11
CA GLU A 219 -10.84 -0.35 -33.31
C GLU A 219 -9.59 -1.10 -32.84
N SER A 220 -9.63 -1.56 -31.58
CA SER A 220 -8.57 -2.36 -30.98
C SER A 220 -8.36 -3.66 -31.76
N GLN A 221 -7.11 -4.00 -32.06
CA GLN A 221 -6.74 -5.23 -32.76
C GLN A 221 -6.53 -6.42 -31.80
N LEU A 222 -6.75 -6.23 -30.49
CA LEU A 222 -6.60 -7.26 -29.46
C LEU A 222 -7.86 -8.12 -29.32
N ASP A 223 -7.68 -9.40 -28.92
CA ASP A 223 -8.79 -10.26 -28.47
C ASP A 223 -9.59 -9.56 -27.35
N LEU A 224 -10.92 -9.66 -27.40
CA LEU A 224 -11.83 -9.00 -26.45
C LEU A 224 -11.51 -9.32 -24.98
N ARG A 225 -11.04 -10.53 -24.68
CA ARG A 225 -10.64 -10.96 -23.33
C ARG A 225 -9.37 -10.25 -22.86
N VAL A 226 -8.41 -10.02 -23.77
CA VAL A 226 -7.23 -9.17 -23.51
C VAL A 226 -7.68 -7.72 -23.32
N GLN A 227 -8.56 -7.20 -24.17
CA GLN A 227 -9.09 -5.84 -24.00
C GLN A 227 -9.76 -5.64 -22.62
N GLU A 228 -10.57 -6.60 -22.15
CA GLU A 228 -11.14 -6.56 -20.81
C GLU A 228 -10.09 -6.60 -19.70
N LEU A 229 -9.07 -7.45 -19.84
CA LEU A 229 -7.97 -7.54 -18.88
C LEU A 229 -7.19 -6.22 -18.79
N ILE A 230 -6.84 -5.62 -19.93
CA ILE A 230 -6.13 -4.32 -19.97
C ILE A 230 -7.01 -3.20 -19.41
N LYS A 231 -8.31 -3.16 -19.74
CA LYS A 231 -9.29 -2.23 -19.13
C LYS A 231 -9.36 -2.40 -17.60
N LEU A 232 -9.23 -3.62 -17.09
CA LEU A 232 -9.26 -3.91 -15.65
C LEU A 232 -7.99 -3.42 -14.94
N ILE A 233 -6.80 -3.73 -15.47
CA ILE A 233 -5.53 -3.44 -14.79
C ILE A 233 -5.03 -2.01 -15.01
N CYS A 234 -5.37 -1.36 -16.14
CA CYS A 234 -4.99 0.03 -16.43
C CYS A 234 -6.00 1.08 -15.94
N ASN A 235 -6.98 0.70 -15.11
CA ASN A 235 -7.99 1.64 -14.62
C ASN A 235 -7.44 2.52 -13.48
N VAL A 236 -7.06 3.76 -13.83
CA VAL A 236 -6.55 4.77 -12.89
C VAL A 236 -7.54 5.11 -11.77
N GLN A 237 -8.85 5.12 -12.02
CA GLN A 237 -9.85 5.39 -10.98
C GLN A 237 -9.87 4.26 -9.93
N THR A 238 -9.79 3.01 -10.38
CA THR A 238 -9.69 1.86 -9.45
C THR A 238 -8.38 1.90 -8.65
N MET A 239 -7.28 2.39 -9.23
CA MET A 239 -6.02 2.64 -8.51
C MET A 239 -6.19 3.73 -7.44
N GLU A 240 -6.86 4.85 -7.75
CA GLU A 240 -7.16 5.93 -6.79
C GLU A 240 -8.00 5.42 -5.60
N GLU A 241 -9.06 4.67 -5.87
CA GLU A 241 -9.90 4.07 -4.83
C GLU A 241 -9.10 3.12 -3.91
N MET A 242 -8.27 2.24 -4.47
CA MET A 242 -7.44 1.32 -3.68
C MET A 242 -6.47 2.09 -2.75
N MET A 243 -5.91 3.21 -3.20
CA MET A 243 -5.03 4.03 -2.37
C MET A 243 -5.79 4.76 -1.25
N ILE A 244 -7.03 5.21 -1.52
CA ILE A 244 -7.93 5.77 -0.50
C ILE A 244 -8.33 4.71 0.55
N GLU A 245 -8.58 3.47 0.12
CA GLU A 245 -8.83 2.33 1.02
C GLU A 245 -7.64 2.13 1.99
N MET A 246 -6.40 2.20 1.47
CA MET A 246 -5.15 2.13 2.24
C MET A 246 -4.79 3.40 3.04
N LYS A 247 -5.68 4.41 3.05
CA LYS A 247 -5.57 5.68 3.81
C LYS A 247 -4.51 6.66 3.31
N TYR A 248 -4.10 6.53 2.05
CA TYR A 248 -3.18 7.46 1.39
C TYR A 248 -3.92 8.72 0.88
N ASP A 249 -3.30 9.91 0.95
CA ASP A 249 -3.91 11.18 0.53
C ASP A 249 -3.67 11.47 -0.97
N THR A 250 -4.48 10.84 -1.83
CA THR A 250 -4.50 11.05 -3.28
C THR A 250 -4.80 12.49 -3.70
N LYS A 251 -5.43 13.32 -2.85
CA LYS A 251 -5.78 14.71 -3.19
C LYS A 251 -4.59 15.68 -3.10
N LYS A 252 -3.51 15.28 -2.41
CA LYS A 252 -2.34 16.16 -2.16
C LYS A 252 -1.06 15.60 -2.74
N ALA A 253 -0.93 14.28 -2.75
CA ALA A 253 0.06 13.60 -3.54
C ALA A 253 -0.66 12.70 -4.56
N PRO A 254 -1.12 13.26 -5.70
CA PRO A 254 -1.79 12.50 -6.74
C PRO A 254 -0.97 11.30 -7.20
N LEU A 255 -1.67 10.27 -7.68
CA LEU A 255 -1.02 9.04 -8.13
C LEU A 255 -0.06 9.31 -9.29
N GLY A 256 1.07 8.59 -9.29
CA GLY A 256 2.14 8.79 -10.26
C GLY A 256 2.81 10.17 -10.21
N LYS A 257 2.67 10.91 -9.10
CA LYS A 257 3.41 12.15 -8.83
C LYS A 257 4.37 12.06 -7.66
N LEU A 258 4.25 11.09 -6.76
CA LEU A 258 5.37 10.72 -5.88
C LEU A 258 6.53 10.21 -6.74
N THR A 259 7.75 10.64 -6.42
CA THR A 259 8.96 10.10 -7.05
C THR A 259 9.37 8.76 -6.42
N ALA A 260 10.03 7.92 -7.20
CA ALA A 260 10.75 6.75 -6.68
C ALA A 260 11.72 7.09 -5.52
N ALA A 261 12.30 8.30 -5.51
CA ALA A 261 13.12 8.79 -4.41
C ALA A 261 12.32 9.02 -3.11
N GLN A 262 11.10 9.56 -3.21
CA GLN A 262 10.19 9.72 -2.08
C GLN A 262 9.70 8.35 -1.55
N ILE A 263 9.43 7.38 -2.44
CA ILE A 263 9.07 6.00 -2.07
C ILE A 263 10.24 5.31 -1.34
N LYS A 264 11.47 5.46 -1.85
CA LYS A 264 12.72 5.01 -1.19
C LYS A 264 12.90 5.64 0.19
N ALA A 265 12.64 6.93 0.34
CA ALA A 265 12.66 7.61 1.64
C ALA A 265 11.56 7.05 2.58
N GLY A 266 10.40 6.67 2.04
CA GLY A 266 9.36 5.91 2.73
C GLY A 266 9.89 4.60 3.32
N TYR A 267 10.49 3.74 2.49
CA TYR A 267 11.09 2.47 2.94
C TYR A 267 12.14 2.67 4.03
N GLN A 268 13.05 3.64 3.88
CA GLN A 268 14.04 3.98 4.90
C GLN A 268 13.41 4.37 6.24
N SER A 269 12.27 5.07 6.23
CA SER A 269 11.57 5.42 7.47
C SER A 269 10.82 4.22 8.09
N LEU A 270 10.28 3.31 7.27
CA LEU A 270 9.77 2.02 7.76
C LEU A 270 10.90 1.15 8.35
N LYS A 271 12.12 1.22 7.81
CA LYS A 271 13.27 0.49 8.35
C LYS A 271 13.62 0.93 9.78
N LYS A 272 13.53 2.23 10.06
CA LYS A 272 13.68 2.76 11.43
C LYS A 272 12.59 2.26 12.38
N ILE A 273 11.36 2.09 11.89
CA ILE A 273 10.24 1.52 12.65
C ILE A 273 10.50 0.03 12.94
N GLU A 274 10.94 -0.75 11.95
CA GLU A 274 11.39 -2.15 12.15
C GLU A 274 12.44 -2.24 13.26
N ASP A 275 13.49 -1.41 13.18
CA ASP A 275 14.60 -1.45 14.14
C ASP A 275 14.12 -1.11 15.57
N CYS A 276 13.14 -0.20 15.72
CA CYS A 276 12.49 0.08 17.00
C CYS A 276 11.66 -1.12 17.51
N ILE A 277 10.81 -1.72 16.66
CA ILE A 277 9.97 -2.88 17.01
C ILE A 277 10.84 -4.06 17.43
N ARG A 278 11.87 -4.39 16.64
CA ARG A 278 12.81 -5.49 16.92
C ARG A 278 13.62 -5.28 18.20
N ALA A 279 13.85 -4.04 18.60
CA ALA A 279 14.51 -3.68 19.85
C ALA A 279 13.54 -3.57 21.06
N GLY A 280 12.24 -3.85 20.89
CA GLY A 280 11.22 -3.69 21.95
C GLY A 280 10.99 -2.23 22.36
N GLN A 281 11.38 -1.26 21.54
CA GLN A 281 11.30 0.16 21.85
C GLN A 281 9.92 0.71 21.47
N HIS A 282 8.98 0.73 22.42
CA HIS A 282 7.62 1.27 22.20
C HIS A 282 7.43 2.73 22.65
N GLY A 283 8.51 3.39 23.09
CA GLY A 283 8.49 4.76 23.60
C GLY A 283 8.71 5.82 22.52
N ARG A 284 9.42 6.89 22.92
CA ARG A 284 9.65 8.09 22.09
C ARG A 284 10.31 7.79 20.73
N ALA A 285 11.24 6.84 20.66
CA ALA A 285 11.95 6.49 19.42
C ALA A 285 10.99 5.99 18.32
N LEU A 286 10.09 5.07 18.66
CA LEU A 286 9.07 4.55 17.73
C LEU A 286 8.09 5.65 17.30
N LEU A 287 7.68 6.53 18.22
CA LEU A 287 6.83 7.67 17.90
C LEU A 287 7.51 8.65 16.93
N GLU A 288 8.81 8.92 17.11
CA GLU A 288 9.58 9.76 16.19
C GLU A 288 9.80 9.09 14.83
N ALA A 289 10.00 7.77 14.77
CA ALA A 289 10.08 7.00 13.52
C ALA A 289 8.72 6.98 12.78
N CYS A 290 7.60 6.79 13.49
CA CYS A 290 6.25 6.89 12.92
C CYS A 290 5.96 8.31 12.39
N ASN A 291 6.36 9.36 13.13
CA ASN A 291 6.26 10.74 12.65
C ASN A 291 7.02 10.94 11.34
N GLU A 292 8.23 10.40 11.22
CA GLU A 292 9.05 10.48 10.00
C GLU A 292 8.35 9.80 8.82
N PHE A 293 7.84 8.59 9.00
CA PHE A 293 7.13 7.86 7.95
C PHE A 293 5.88 8.60 7.45
N TYR A 294 4.98 9.04 8.34
CA TYR A 294 3.76 9.76 7.92
C TYR A 294 4.03 11.17 7.38
N THR A 295 5.18 11.76 7.75
CA THR A 295 5.64 13.01 7.14
C THR A 295 6.13 12.78 5.71
N ARG A 296 6.81 11.66 5.44
CA ARG A 296 7.30 11.31 4.08
C ARG A 296 6.20 10.77 3.17
N ILE A 297 5.23 10.04 3.71
CA ILE A 297 4.17 9.36 2.96
C ILE A 297 2.81 9.88 3.47
N PRO A 298 2.13 10.79 2.73
CA PRO A 298 0.91 11.43 3.19
C PRO A 298 -0.25 10.45 3.42
N HIS A 299 -0.86 10.51 4.60
CA HIS A 299 -2.01 9.68 4.96
C HIS A 299 -3.17 10.53 5.50
N ASP A 300 -4.41 10.24 5.07
CA ASP A 300 -5.63 10.81 5.65
C ASP A 300 -6.19 9.92 6.78
N PHE A 301 -6.08 10.42 8.00
CA PHE A 301 -6.67 9.80 9.21
C PHE A 301 -7.95 10.52 9.68
N GLY A 302 -8.50 11.44 8.88
CA GLY A 302 -9.54 12.37 9.29
C GLY A 302 -9.07 13.16 10.52
N LEU A 303 -9.97 13.39 11.49
CA LEU A 303 -9.63 14.03 12.77
C LEU A 303 -8.89 13.09 13.75
N ARG A 304 -8.78 11.80 13.37
CA ARG A 304 -7.93 10.73 13.92
C ARG A 304 -6.54 11.19 14.33
N THR A 305 -6.05 10.92 15.54
CA THR A 305 -4.58 10.86 15.73
C THR A 305 -4.03 9.76 14.82
N PRO A 306 -2.94 9.99 14.05
CA PRO A 306 -2.30 8.92 13.30
C PRO A 306 -1.92 7.75 14.24
N PRO A 307 -2.15 6.50 13.87
CA PRO A 307 -1.83 5.35 14.73
C PRO A 307 -0.31 5.14 14.84
N LEU A 308 0.15 4.48 15.89
CA LEU A 308 1.52 3.98 15.97
C LEU A 308 1.61 2.66 15.20
N ILE A 309 2.64 2.53 14.36
CA ILE A 309 3.01 1.26 13.73
C ILE A 309 3.87 0.51 14.75
N HIS A 310 3.32 -0.51 15.39
CA HIS A 310 3.94 -1.17 16.55
C HIS A 310 3.93 -2.71 16.44
N THR A 311 3.27 -3.27 15.43
CA THR A 311 3.26 -4.69 15.11
C THR A 311 3.88 -4.98 13.74
N GLU A 312 4.40 -6.19 13.55
CA GLU A 312 4.94 -6.63 12.25
C GLU A 312 3.88 -6.63 11.13
N LYS A 313 2.62 -6.89 11.49
CA LYS A 313 1.49 -6.81 10.55
C LYS A 313 1.25 -5.38 10.05
N GLU A 314 1.16 -4.41 10.96
CA GLU A 314 0.98 -3.00 10.57
C GLU A 314 2.15 -2.49 9.72
N LEU A 315 3.37 -2.98 9.98
CA LEU A 315 4.56 -2.70 9.18
C LEU A 315 4.43 -3.30 7.77
N SER A 316 4.06 -4.58 7.66
CA SER A 316 3.79 -5.25 6.38
C SER A 316 2.69 -4.54 5.57
N ASP A 317 1.59 -4.13 6.21
CA ASP A 317 0.52 -3.35 5.59
C ASP A 317 1.01 -1.98 5.04
N LYS A 318 2.13 -1.43 5.54
CA LYS A 318 2.75 -0.20 5.02
C LYS A 318 3.85 -0.46 4.00
N VAL A 319 4.51 -1.62 4.04
CA VAL A 319 5.36 -2.09 2.95
C VAL A 319 4.53 -2.30 1.68
N GLN A 320 3.40 -3.02 1.78
CA GLN A 320 2.46 -3.21 0.67
C GLN A 320 1.92 -1.89 0.07
N LEU A 321 1.75 -0.85 0.90
CA LEU A 321 1.38 0.48 0.40
C LEU A 321 2.46 1.09 -0.49
N LEU A 322 3.73 0.98 -0.09
CA LEU A 322 4.86 1.51 -0.88
C LEU A 322 5.10 0.70 -2.15
N GLU A 323 4.90 -0.62 -2.11
CA GLU A 323 4.94 -1.49 -3.29
C GLU A 323 3.87 -1.06 -4.31
N ALA A 324 2.61 -0.96 -3.87
CA ALA A 324 1.50 -0.55 -4.73
C ALA A 324 1.65 0.90 -5.26
N LEU A 325 2.15 1.84 -4.46
CA LEU A 325 2.45 3.20 -4.94
C LEU A 325 3.51 3.21 -6.05
N GLY A 326 4.52 2.33 -5.98
CA GLY A 326 5.55 2.19 -7.01
C GLY A 326 5.03 1.56 -8.30
N ASP A 327 4.19 0.52 -8.21
CA ASP A 327 3.56 -0.09 -9.38
C ASP A 327 2.56 0.87 -10.06
N ILE A 328 1.84 1.69 -9.28
CA ILE A 328 0.98 2.76 -9.78
C ILE A 328 1.79 3.88 -10.45
N GLU A 329 2.96 4.25 -9.92
CA GLU A 329 3.87 5.22 -10.57
C GLU A 329 4.30 4.73 -11.96
N ILE A 330 4.63 3.43 -12.07
CA ILE A 330 4.93 2.78 -13.34
C ILE A 330 3.70 2.80 -14.27
N ALA A 331 2.55 2.33 -13.80
CA ALA A 331 1.33 2.25 -14.60
C ALA A 331 0.92 3.61 -15.20
N ILE A 332 1.00 4.68 -14.41
CA ILE A 332 0.65 6.03 -14.86
C ILE A 332 1.68 6.59 -15.85
N LYS A 333 2.96 6.19 -15.78
CA LYS A 333 3.95 6.55 -16.81
C LYS A 333 3.69 5.83 -18.14
N LEU A 334 3.32 4.55 -18.09
CA LEU A 334 2.96 3.78 -19.29
C LEU A 334 1.72 4.41 -19.98
N VAL A 335 0.62 4.60 -19.24
CA VAL A 335 -0.65 5.18 -19.75
C VAL A 335 -0.49 6.61 -20.30
N LYS A 336 0.51 7.38 -19.84
CA LYS A 336 0.72 8.78 -20.30
C LYS A 336 1.50 8.92 -21.59
N THR A 337 2.20 7.89 -22.05
CA THR A 337 3.01 7.95 -23.27
C THR A 337 2.15 7.91 -24.55
N GLU A 338 0.82 7.88 -24.39
CA GLU A 338 -0.14 7.33 -25.37
C GLU A 338 -0.92 8.39 -26.18
N LEU A 339 -0.70 9.69 -25.92
CA LEU A 339 -1.43 10.79 -26.57
C LEU A 339 -0.93 11.16 -27.98
N GLN A 340 0.11 10.49 -28.49
CA GLN A 340 0.78 10.86 -29.76
C GLN A 340 0.75 9.77 -30.86
N SER A 341 0.15 8.61 -30.61
CA SER A 341 0.03 7.51 -31.58
C SER A 341 -1.35 7.45 -32.24
N PRO A 342 -1.46 7.06 -33.53
CA PRO A 342 -2.74 6.83 -34.21
C PRO A 342 -3.44 5.53 -33.80
N GLU A 343 -2.89 4.75 -32.87
CA GLU A 343 -3.41 3.43 -32.48
C GLU A 343 -4.45 3.50 -31.36
N HIS A 344 -5.25 2.45 -31.19
CA HIS A 344 -6.20 2.39 -30.09
C HIS A 344 -5.47 2.35 -28.72
N PRO A 345 -5.89 3.12 -27.69
CA PRO A 345 -5.15 3.23 -26.43
C PRO A 345 -4.87 1.90 -25.71
N LEU A 346 -5.77 0.92 -25.79
CA LEU A 346 -5.54 -0.40 -25.17
C LEU A 346 -4.40 -1.17 -25.84
N ASP A 347 -4.20 -0.97 -27.13
CA ASP A 347 -3.18 -1.65 -27.93
C ASP A 347 -1.80 -1.06 -27.60
N GLN A 348 -1.76 0.25 -27.33
CA GLN A 348 -0.60 0.96 -26.79
C GLN A 348 -0.28 0.50 -25.36
N CYS A 349 -1.26 0.53 -24.45
CA CYS A 349 -1.15 -0.01 -23.09
C CYS A 349 -0.59 -1.44 -23.09
N TYR A 350 -1.14 -2.32 -23.93
CA TYR A 350 -0.71 -3.72 -24.06
C TYR A 350 0.74 -3.84 -24.54
N ARG A 351 1.12 -3.11 -25.60
CA ARG A 351 2.51 -3.09 -26.07
C ARG A 351 3.49 -2.59 -25.02
N ASN A 352 3.10 -1.55 -24.28
CA ASN A 352 3.86 -0.96 -23.19
C ASN A 352 4.07 -1.95 -22.01
N LEU A 353 3.34 -3.06 -21.94
CA LEU A 353 3.64 -4.15 -21.00
C LEU A 353 4.85 -5.00 -21.45
N HIS A 354 5.28 -4.96 -22.72
CA HIS A 354 6.36 -5.82 -23.23
C HIS A 354 6.17 -7.30 -22.82
N CYS A 355 4.93 -7.77 -22.92
CA CYS A 355 4.48 -9.05 -22.39
C CYS A 355 3.29 -9.54 -23.22
N THR A 356 3.45 -10.68 -23.89
CA THR A 356 2.39 -11.27 -24.69
C THR A 356 1.41 -12.00 -23.79
N LEU A 357 0.11 -11.82 -24.04
CA LEU A 357 -0.99 -12.47 -23.31
C LEU A 357 -1.91 -13.17 -24.31
N HIS A 358 -1.78 -14.49 -24.44
CA HIS A 358 -2.62 -15.28 -25.32
C HIS A 358 -3.78 -15.92 -24.53
N PRO A 359 -5.05 -15.55 -24.77
CA PRO A 359 -6.18 -16.16 -24.10
C PRO A 359 -6.31 -17.66 -24.42
N LEU A 360 -6.43 -18.50 -23.40
CA LEU A 360 -6.64 -19.93 -23.56
C LEU A 360 -8.10 -20.25 -23.90
N ASP A 361 -8.32 -21.30 -24.68
CA ASP A 361 -9.66 -21.87 -24.85
C ASP A 361 -10.10 -22.56 -23.55
N HIS A 362 -11.37 -22.43 -23.18
CA HIS A 362 -11.94 -23.08 -21.99
C HIS A 362 -12.00 -24.60 -22.16
N GLU A 363 -12.07 -25.09 -23.40
CA GLU A 363 -12.01 -26.53 -23.74
C GLU A 363 -10.56 -27.08 -23.80
N SER A 364 -9.54 -26.24 -23.66
CA SER A 364 -8.13 -26.68 -23.71
C SER A 364 -7.74 -27.56 -22.52
N HIS A 365 -6.73 -28.42 -22.75
CA HIS A 365 -6.16 -29.26 -21.70
C HIS A 365 -5.52 -28.40 -20.60
N GLU A 366 -4.79 -27.35 -20.99
CA GLU A 366 -4.18 -26.37 -20.11
C GLU A 366 -5.22 -25.70 -19.20
N PHE A 367 -6.30 -25.16 -19.76
CA PHE A 367 -7.36 -24.52 -18.97
C PHE A 367 -8.01 -25.51 -17.99
N THR A 368 -8.28 -26.73 -18.45
CA THR A 368 -8.84 -27.81 -17.62
C THR A 368 -7.92 -28.14 -16.43
N VAL A 369 -6.61 -28.33 -16.68
CA VAL A 369 -5.60 -28.59 -15.65
C VAL A 369 -5.47 -27.42 -14.66
N ILE A 370 -5.41 -26.18 -15.18
CA ILE A 370 -5.29 -24.97 -14.36
C ILE A 370 -6.53 -24.78 -13.47
N SER A 371 -7.73 -25.05 -14.01
CA SER A 371 -8.99 -25.03 -13.26
C SER A 371 -9.00 -26.10 -12.15
N GLN A 372 -8.59 -27.33 -12.46
CA GLN A 372 -8.45 -28.40 -11.47
C GLN A 372 -7.42 -28.05 -10.38
N TYR A 373 -6.29 -27.43 -10.73
CA TYR A 373 -5.26 -27.00 -9.78
C TYR A 373 -5.78 -25.88 -8.85
N LEU A 374 -6.50 -24.90 -9.41
CA LEU A 374 -7.15 -23.83 -8.65
C LEU A 374 -8.12 -24.39 -7.59
N GLN A 375 -9.00 -25.33 -7.98
CA GLN A 375 -10.01 -25.90 -7.08
C GLN A 375 -9.42 -26.89 -6.07
N SER A 376 -8.59 -27.84 -6.52
CA SER A 376 -8.03 -28.91 -5.67
C SER A 376 -7.10 -28.38 -4.58
N THR A 377 -6.46 -27.23 -4.80
CA THR A 377 -5.57 -26.58 -3.84
C THR A 377 -6.20 -25.39 -3.10
N HIS A 378 -7.53 -25.30 -3.11
CA HIS A 378 -8.26 -24.40 -2.22
C HIS A 378 -8.11 -24.87 -0.77
N ALA A 379 -7.34 -24.14 0.02
CA ALA A 379 -7.08 -24.47 1.42
C ALA A 379 -8.39 -24.58 2.24
N PRO A 380 -8.57 -25.67 3.03
CA PRO A 380 -9.82 -25.92 3.77
C PRO A 380 -10.03 -24.98 4.97
N THR A 381 -9.06 -24.14 5.34
CA THR A 381 -9.23 -23.08 6.35
C THR A 381 -9.71 -21.75 5.77
N HIS A 382 -9.59 -21.53 4.45
CA HIS A 382 -10.03 -20.30 3.80
C HIS A 382 -11.48 -20.51 3.30
N ARG A 383 -12.46 -20.38 4.20
CA ARG A 383 -13.88 -20.72 3.90
C ARG A 383 -14.77 -19.51 3.61
N ASP A 384 -14.24 -18.29 3.74
CA ASP A 384 -15.02 -17.04 3.61
C ASP A 384 -15.42 -16.73 2.16
N TYR A 385 -14.77 -17.40 1.19
CA TYR A 385 -15.02 -17.31 -0.24
C TYR A 385 -14.78 -18.65 -0.94
N SER A 386 -15.35 -18.82 -2.13
CA SER A 386 -14.84 -19.75 -3.15
C SER A 386 -14.30 -18.97 -4.35
N MET A 387 -13.63 -19.66 -5.29
CA MET A 387 -13.04 -19.05 -6.49
C MET A 387 -13.59 -19.69 -7.76
N THR A 388 -13.94 -18.89 -8.75
CA THR A 388 -14.29 -19.33 -10.11
C THR A 388 -13.25 -18.81 -11.09
N LEU A 389 -12.68 -19.69 -11.92
CA LEU A 389 -11.86 -19.28 -13.06
C LEU A 389 -12.78 -18.72 -14.14
N LEU A 390 -12.57 -17.46 -14.52
CA LEU A 390 -13.30 -16.81 -15.62
C LEU A 390 -12.54 -16.93 -16.94
N GLU A 391 -11.26 -16.56 -16.93
CA GLU A 391 -10.37 -16.61 -18.09
C GLU A 391 -8.97 -17.00 -17.64
N ALA A 392 -8.21 -17.66 -18.51
CA ALA A 392 -6.78 -17.86 -18.34
C ALA A 392 -6.04 -17.38 -19.60
N PHE A 393 -4.86 -16.79 -19.40
CA PHE A 393 -4.00 -16.27 -20.45
C PHE A 393 -2.64 -16.94 -20.31
N GLU A 394 -2.10 -17.52 -21.37
CA GLU A 394 -0.67 -17.82 -21.44
C GLU A 394 0.11 -16.50 -21.45
N VAL A 395 1.15 -16.45 -20.62
CA VAL A 395 2.01 -15.29 -20.44
C VAL A 395 3.37 -15.59 -21.06
N GLU A 396 3.87 -14.67 -21.88
CA GLU A 396 5.25 -14.69 -22.37
C GLU A 396 5.86 -13.30 -22.20
N LYS A 397 6.74 -13.17 -21.20
CA LYS A 397 7.43 -11.91 -20.89
C LYS A 397 8.72 -11.79 -21.71
N GLU A 398 8.91 -10.63 -22.36
CA GLU A 398 10.11 -10.33 -23.14
C GLU A 398 11.38 -10.48 -22.27
N GLY A 399 12.35 -11.28 -22.75
CA GLY A 399 13.64 -11.54 -22.08
C GLY A 399 13.61 -12.53 -20.91
N GLU A 400 12.42 -12.92 -20.41
CA GLU A 400 12.32 -13.79 -19.23
C GLU A 400 12.73 -15.23 -19.54
N LYS A 401 12.43 -15.71 -20.75
CA LYS A 401 12.81 -17.05 -21.23
C LYS A 401 14.33 -17.20 -21.35
N GLU A 402 15.00 -16.19 -21.89
CA GLU A 402 16.46 -16.17 -22.09
C GLU A 402 17.21 -16.02 -20.76
N ALA A 403 16.59 -15.36 -19.77
CA ALA A 403 17.13 -15.20 -18.43
C ALA A 403 16.91 -16.42 -17.53
N PHE A 404 15.92 -17.29 -17.85
CA PHE A 404 15.44 -18.33 -16.96
C PHE A 404 16.45 -19.45 -16.70
N ARG A 405 16.56 -19.88 -15.44
CA ARG A 405 17.47 -20.94 -14.97
C ARG A 405 16.96 -22.35 -15.28
N GLU A 406 16.84 -22.67 -16.57
CA GLU A 406 16.46 -24.02 -17.06
C GLU A 406 17.45 -25.12 -16.63
N ASP A 407 18.68 -24.77 -16.29
CA ASP A 407 19.71 -25.68 -15.78
C ASP A 407 19.42 -26.24 -14.38
N LEU A 408 18.53 -25.59 -13.62
CA LEU A 408 18.18 -26.03 -12.27
C LEU A 408 17.07 -27.09 -12.29
N PRO A 409 17.21 -28.17 -11.49
CA PRO A 409 16.14 -29.16 -11.32
C PRO A 409 15.00 -28.61 -10.46
N ASN A 410 13.98 -29.45 -10.21
CA ASN A 410 12.86 -29.12 -9.32
C ASN A 410 12.10 -27.85 -9.79
N ARG A 411 11.65 -27.87 -11.05
CA ARG A 411 10.83 -26.81 -11.64
C ARG A 411 9.36 -27.08 -11.35
N MET A 412 8.73 -26.17 -10.59
CA MET A 412 7.34 -26.31 -10.16
C MET A 412 6.48 -25.14 -10.65
N LEU A 413 5.23 -25.41 -11.03
CA LEU A 413 4.25 -24.39 -11.40
C LEU A 413 3.53 -23.90 -10.13
N LEU A 414 3.87 -22.71 -9.64
CA LEU A 414 3.44 -22.21 -8.33
C LEU A 414 2.64 -20.91 -8.41
N TRP A 415 1.77 -20.71 -7.42
CA TRP A 415 0.86 -19.58 -7.31
C TRP A 415 1.51 -18.34 -6.73
N HIS A 416 1.39 -17.21 -7.42
CA HIS A 416 1.60 -15.87 -6.89
C HIS A 416 0.30 -15.06 -6.98
N GLY A 417 0.02 -14.24 -5.96
CA GLY A 417 -1.18 -13.39 -5.90
C GLY A 417 -0.81 -11.99 -5.45
N SER A 418 -1.47 -10.99 -6.02
CA SER A 418 -1.16 -9.58 -5.81
C SER A 418 -2.38 -8.70 -6.09
N ARG A 419 -2.40 -7.48 -5.54
CA ARG A 419 -3.49 -6.51 -5.70
C ARG A 419 -3.65 -6.12 -7.17
N LEU A 420 -4.88 -5.77 -7.57
CA LEU A 420 -5.17 -5.34 -8.96
C LEU A 420 -4.26 -4.20 -9.45
N SER A 421 -3.85 -3.28 -8.57
CA SER A 421 -2.93 -2.16 -8.86
C SER A 421 -1.55 -2.59 -9.37
N ASN A 422 -1.10 -3.79 -8.99
CA ASN A 422 0.30 -4.19 -9.12
C ASN A 422 0.58 -4.88 -10.46
N TRP A 423 -0.46 -5.38 -11.14
CA TRP A 423 -0.29 -6.23 -12.33
C TRP A 423 0.28 -5.51 -13.54
N VAL A 424 0.04 -4.20 -13.69
CA VAL A 424 0.72 -3.42 -14.73
C VAL A 424 2.23 -3.38 -14.48
N GLY A 425 2.66 -3.20 -13.21
CA GLY A 425 4.06 -3.28 -12.81
C GLY A 425 4.67 -4.67 -13.01
N ILE A 426 3.97 -5.72 -12.58
CA ILE A 426 4.41 -7.12 -12.71
C ILE A 426 4.55 -7.55 -14.18
N LEU A 427 3.58 -7.24 -15.04
CA LEU A 427 3.64 -7.60 -16.46
C LEU A 427 4.67 -6.76 -17.22
N SER A 428 4.88 -5.50 -16.85
CA SER A 428 5.91 -4.64 -17.49
C SER A 428 7.35 -4.94 -17.05
N HIS A 429 7.59 -5.32 -15.80
CA HIS A 429 8.94 -5.45 -15.22
C HIS A 429 9.27 -6.84 -14.63
N GLY A 430 8.35 -7.80 -14.70
CA GLY A 430 8.47 -9.10 -14.04
C GLY A 430 8.21 -9.05 -12.53
N LEU A 431 8.27 -10.22 -11.88
CA LEU A 431 8.26 -10.29 -10.42
C LEU A 431 9.60 -9.83 -9.86
N ARG A 432 9.56 -8.91 -8.89
CA ARG A 432 10.75 -8.23 -8.34
C ARG A 432 10.96 -8.56 -6.87
N ILE A 433 12.22 -8.64 -6.46
CA ILE A 433 12.60 -8.73 -5.05
C ILE A 433 12.46 -7.35 -4.41
N ALA A 434 12.00 -7.32 -3.16
CA ALA A 434 11.88 -6.08 -2.38
C ALA A 434 13.21 -5.30 -2.32
N PRO A 435 13.19 -3.95 -2.48
CA PRO A 435 14.42 -3.18 -2.61
C PRO A 435 15.27 -3.21 -1.32
N PRO A 436 16.61 -3.00 -1.39
CA PRO A 436 17.50 -3.11 -0.22
C PRO A 436 17.08 -2.24 0.98
N GLU A 437 16.54 -1.05 0.74
CA GLU A 437 15.99 -0.12 1.74
C GLU A 437 14.71 -0.59 2.45
N ALA A 438 13.96 -1.55 1.91
CA ALA A 438 12.74 -2.03 2.54
C ALA A 438 13.02 -2.69 3.90
N PRO A 439 12.07 -2.70 4.84
CA PRO A 439 12.13 -3.56 6.01
C PRO A 439 12.39 -5.02 5.65
N ILE A 440 12.98 -5.79 6.57
CA ILE A 440 13.08 -7.26 6.44
C ILE A 440 11.91 -7.90 7.21
N THR A 441 11.59 -7.39 8.40
CA THR A 441 10.34 -7.72 9.09
C THR A 441 9.13 -7.39 8.21
N GLY A 442 8.30 -8.40 7.96
CA GLY A 442 7.25 -8.41 6.94
C GLY A 442 7.45 -9.53 5.90
N TYR A 443 8.68 -9.98 5.68
CA TYR A 443 9.02 -11.12 4.82
C TYR A 443 9.50 -12.30 5.69
N MET A 444 8.68 -13.36 5.81
CA MET A 444 8.92 -14.47 6.75
C MET A 444 10.27 -15.19 6.55
N PHE A 445 10.79 -15.19 5.32
CA PHE A 445 12.01 -15.88 4.91
C PHE A 445 13.02 -14.95 4.23
N GLY A 446 13.01 -13.67 4.58
CA GLY A 446 13.87 -12.65 3.96
C GLY A 446 13.35 -12.18 2.61
N LYS A 447 14.10 -11.31 1.93
CA LYS A 447 13.66 -10.64 0.70
C LYS A 447 13.84 -11.56 -0.51
N GLY A 448 12.75 -12.10 -1.02
CA GLY A 448 12.72 -12.91 -2.23
C GLY A 448 11.36 -12.81 -2.92
N ILE A 449 11.16 -13.59 -3.96
CA ILE A 449 9.87 -13.72 -4.64
C ILE A 449 9.12 -14.90 -4.02
N TYR A 450 7.93 -14.63 -3.48
CA TYR A 450 7.13 -15.58 -2.70
C TYR A 450 6.07 -16.27 -3.57
N PHE A 451 5.97 -17.59 -3.40
CA PHE A 451 5.02 -18.46 -4.07
C PHE A 451 4.39 -19.48 -3.10
N ALA A 452 3.25 -20.05 -3.49
CA ALA A 452 2.60 -21.16 -2.79
C ALA A 452 2.20 -22.28 -3.76
N ASP A 453 2.09 -23.50 -3.23
CA ASP A 453 1.43 -24.64 -3.88
C ASP A 453 -0.10 -24.63 -3.64
N MET A 454 -0.58 -23.83 -2.69
CA MET A 454 -1.99 -23.66 -2.34
C MET A 454 -2.61 -22.40 -2.95
N SER A 455 -3.53 -22.57 -3.90
CA SER A 455 -4.14 -21.46 -4.66
C SER A 455 -4.72 -20.36 -3.76
N SER A 456 -5.52 -20.73 -2.75
CA SER A 456 -6.18 -19.76 -1.88
C SER A 456 -5.24 -19.11 -0.85
N LYS A 457 -4.02 -19.63 -0.66
CA LYS A 457 -2.99 -18.94 0.13
C LYS A 457 -2.53 -17.69 -0.62
N SER A 458 -2.19 -17.84 -1.91
CA SER A 458 -1.82 -16.72 -2.78
C SER A 458 -3.02 -15.81 -3.07
N ALA A 459 -4.24 -16.35 -3.20
CA ALA A 459 -5.45 -15.56 -3.46
C ALA A 459 -5.79 -14.53 -2.38
N ASN A 460 -5.40 -14.78 -1.11
CA ASN A 460 -5.56 -13.79 -0.04
C ASN A 460 -4.77 -12.49 -0.31
N TYR A 461 -3.68 -12.54 -1.08
CA TYR A 461 -2.89 -11.36 -1.47
C TYR A 461 -3.51 -10.56 -2.64
N CYS A 462 -4.60 -11.04 -3.24
CA CYS A 462 -5.39 -10.27 -4.20
C CYS A 462 -6.21 -9.15 -3.52
N PHE A 463 -6.53 -9.31 -2.23
CA PHE A 463 -7.41 -8.41 -1.46
C PHE A 463 -8.77 -8.13 -2.12
N ALA A 464 -9.33 -9.13 -2.81
CA ALA A 464 -10.69 -9.06 -3.34
C ALA A 464 -11.73 -8.84 -2.22
N SER A 465 -12.90 -8.29 -2.58
CA SER A 465 -13.99 -8.01 -1.65
C SER A 465 -15.35 -8.28 -2.28
N ARG A 466 -16.43 -8.22 -1.48
CA ARG A 466 -17.82 -8.32 -1.99
C ARG A 466 -18.18 -7.26 -3.03
N VAL A 467 -17.52 -6.10 -3.00
CA VAL A 467 -17.75 -4.99 -3.95
C VAL A 467 -16.83 -5.10 -5.17
N LYS A 468 -15.57 -5.49 -4.94
CA LYS A 468 -14.53 -5.70 -5.97
C LYS A 468 -14.14 -7.17 -5.96
N ASN A 469 -14.98 -8.01 -6.57
CA ASN A 469 -14.90 -9.46 -6.45
C ASN A 469 -14.05 -10.14 -7.56
N THR A 470 -13.59 -9.39 -8.56
CA THR A 470 -12.62 -9.89 -9.54
C THR A 470 -11.20 -9.66 -9.03
N GLY A 471 -10.34 -10.67 -9.13
CA GLY A 471 -8.91 -10.57 -8.86
C GLY A 471 -8.10 -11.37 -9.88
N LEU A 472 -6.78 -11.24 -9.84
CA LEU A 472 -5.86 -11.97 -10.70
C LEU A 472 -4.94 -12.86 -9.88
N LEU A 473 -4.66 -14.07 -10.39
CA LEU A 473 -3.65 -14.99 -9.89
C LEU A 473 -2.65 -15.31 -11.00
N LEU A 474 -1.38 -15.50 -10.65
CA LEU A 474 -0.32 -15.85 -11.56
C LEU A 474 0.20 -17.25 -11.21
N LEU A 475 0.34 -18.08 -12.24
CA LEU A 475 1.14 -19.29 -12.20
C LEU A 475 2.47 -19.02 -12.91
N SER A 476 3.55 -19.20 -12.17
CA SER A 476 4.92 -19.14 -12.71
C SER A 476 5.57 -20.51 -12.63
N GLU A 477 6.34 -20.84 -13.66
CA GLU A 477 7.35 -21.89 -13.60
C GLU A 477 8.50 -21.36 -12.71
N VAL A 478 8.75 -22.03 -11.58
CA VAL A 478 9.76 -21.62 -10.60
C VAL A 478 10.83 -22.70 -10.48
N ALA A 479 12.07 -22.35 -10.83
CA ALA A 479 13.24 -23.20 -10.73
C ALA A 479 13.78 -23.22 -9.29
N LEU A 480 13.18 -24.07 -8.44
CA LEU A 480 13.52 -24.13 -7.02
C LEU A 480 14.91 -24.73 -6.76
N GLY A 481 15.38 -25.61 -7.64
CA GLY A 481 16.62 -26.37 -7.41
C GLY A 481 16.56 -27.16 -6.10
N GLN A 482 17.69 -27.22 -5.40
CA GLN A 482 17.73 -27.72 -4.03
C GLN A 482 17.18 -26.67 -3.06
N CYS A 483 16.15 -27.02 -2.29
CA CYS A 483 15.49 -26.15 -1.32
C CYS A 483 16.18 -26.15 0.06
N ASN A 484 16.16 -24.99 0.72
CA ASN A 484 16.43 -24.85 2.15
C ASN A 484 15.13 -24.96 2.93
N GLU A 485 14.87 -26.13 3.53
CA GLU A 485 13.62 -26.39 4.24
C GLU A 485 13.68 -25.83 5.67
N LEU A 486 12.66 -25.07 6.06
CA LEU A 486 12.58 -24.38 7.35
C LEU A 486 11.19 -24.56 7.99
N LEU A 487 11.16 -24.84 9.30
CA LEU A 487 9.92 -25.04 10.08
C LEU A 487 9.32 -23.72 10.62
N GLU A 488 10.16 -22.72 10.84
CA GLU A 488 9.79 -21.41 11.39
C GLU A 488 10.27 -20.28 10.48
N ALA A 489 9.53 -19.17 10.46
CA ALA A 489 9.96 -17.95 9.77
C ALA A 489 11.35 -17.51 10.27
N ASN A 490 12.27 -17.37 9.34
CA ASN A 490 13.61 -16.86 9.58
C ASN A 490 13.90 -15.74 8.58
N PRO A 491 13.81 -14.46 8.99
CA PRO A 491 14.04 -13.33 8.09
C PRO A 491 15.48 -13.24 7.53
N LYS A 492 16.40 -14.14 7.96
CA LYS A 492 17.76 -14.29 7.45
C LYS A 492 17.97 -15.55 6.60
N ALA A 493 16.90 -16.23 6.16
CA ALA A 493 16.98 -17.52 5.45
C ALA A 493 17.85 -17.50 4.18
N GLU A 494 17.90 -16.37 3.46
CA GLU A 494 18.80 -16.12 2.33
C GLU A 494 20.27 -16.40 2.68
N GLY A 495 20.74 -15.90 3.83
CA GLY A 495 22.10 -16.13 4.33
C GLY A 495 22.38 -17.57 4.80
N LEU A 496 21.37 -18.43 4.82
CA LEU A 496 21.45 -19.84 5.24
C LEU A 496 21.36 -20.82 4.06
N LEU A 497 21.35 -20.33 2.81
CA LEU A 497 21.24 -21.19 1.63
C LEU A 497 22.40 -22.19 1.50
N GLN A 498 23.64 -21.82 1.84
CA GLN A 498 24.80 -22.74 1.83
C GLN A 498 24.96 -23.56 0.52
N GLY A 499 24.75 -22.92 -0.64
CA GLY A 499 24.80 -23.57 -1.96
C GLY A 499 23.46 -24.12 -2.48
N LYS A 500 22.39 -24.03 -1.66
CA LYS A 500 21.00 -24.23 -2.09
C LYS A 500 20.48 -23.02 -2.88
N HIS A 501 19.36 -23.19 -3.56
CA HIS A 501 18.88 -22.25 -4.59
C HIS A 501 17.58 -21.52 -4.20
N SER A 502 16.84 -22.06 -3.23
CA SER A 502 15.57 -21.52 -2.76
C SER A 502 15.35 -21.84 -1.28
N THR A 503 14.36 -21.22 -0.65
CA THR A 503 13.86 -21.59 0.67
C THR A 503 12.45 -22.18 0.54
N LYS A 504 12.16 -23.23 1.33
CA LYS A 504 10.82 -23.81 1.47
C LYS A 504 10.39 -23.74 2.92
N GLY A 505 9.44 -22.87 3.23
CA GLY A 505 8.71 -22.90 4.49
C GLY A 505 7.83 -24.15 4.53
N LEU A 506 8.04 -25.02 5.50
CA LEU A 506 7.34 -26.29 5.64
C LEU A 506 5.99 -26.08 6.34
N GLY A 507 4.90 -26.32 5.61
CA GLY A 507 3.53 -26.22 6.10
C GLY A 507 2.97 -27.56 6.56
N LYS A 508 2.12 -27.53 7.59
CA LYS A 508 1.40 -28.69 8.11
C LYS A 508 0.55 -29.37 7.02
N MET A 509 -0.09 -28.59 6.15
CA MET A 509 -0.89 -29.10 5.04
C MET A 509 -0.23 -28.78 3.69
N ALA A 510 -0.14 -29.77 2.80
CA ALA A 510 0.41 -29.59 1.45
C ALA A 510 -0.25 -30.56 0.44
N PRO A 511 -0.24 -30.25 -0.87
CA PRO A 511 -0.58 -31.22 -1.91
C PRO A 511 0.35 -32.45 -1.86
N SER A 512 -0.20 -33.65 -1.98
CA SER A 512 0.58 -34.89 -1.92
C SER A 512 1.35 -35.14 -3.23
N PRO A 513 2.66 -35.48 -3.18
CA PRO A 513 3.45 -35.84 -4.37
C PRO A 513 2.83 -36.95 -5.23
N ALA A 514 1.98 -37.82 -4.66
CA ALA A 514 1.27 -38.88 -5.38
C ALA A 514 0.22 -38.36 -6.39
N HIS A 515 -0.17 -37.08 -6.31
CA HIS A 515 -1.13 -36.44 -7.22
C HIS A 515 -0.45 -35.45 -8.19
N PHE A 516 0.87 -35.31 -8.13
CA PHE A 516 1.59 -34.36 -8.98
C PHE A 516 1.54 -34.80 -10.44
N ILE A 517 1.24 -33.85 -11.33
CA ILE A 517 1.25 -34.05 -12.78
C ILE A 517 2.33 -33.17 -13.42
N THR A 518 2.59 -33.35 -14.71
CA THR A 518 3.51 -32.49 -15.46
C THR A 518 2.73 -31.70 -16.51
N LEU A 519 2.95 -30.39 -16.56
CA LEU A 519 2.42 -29.51 -17.60
C LEU A 519 3.59 -28.75 -18.23
N ASN A 520 3.81 -28.91 -19.54
CA ASN A 520 4.88 -28.23 -20.29
C ASN A 520 6.28 -28.34 -19.65
N GLY A 521 6.60 -29.52 -19.09
CA GLY A 521 7.90 -29.80 -18.44
C GLY A 521 8.02 -29.34 -16.98
N SER A 522 7.02 -28.63 -16.45
CA SER A 522 6.94 -28.21 -15.04
C SER A 522 6.08 -29.16 -14.22
N THR A 523 6.47 -29.42 -12.97
CA THR A 523 5.65 -30.16 -12.00
C THR A 523 4.49 -29.28 -11.50
N VAL A 524 3.25 -29.77 -11.61
CA VAL A 524 2.05 -29.13 -11.06
C VAL A 524 1.64 -29.90 -9.80
N PRO A 525 1.76 -29.29 -8.60
CA PRO A 525 1.42 -29.96 -7.34
C PRO A 525 -0.09 -29.98 -7.09
N LEU A 526 -0.80 -30.81 -7.85
CA LEU A 526 -2.26 -30.94 -7.79
C LEU A 526 -2.70 -31.43 -6.40
N GLY A 527 -3.82 -30.89 -5.91
CA GLY A 527 -4.41 -31.30 -4.64
C GLY A 527 -5.18 -32.63 -4.71
N PRO A 528 -5.90 -33.01 -3.64
CA PRO A 528 -6.14 -32.23 -2.42
C PRO A 528 -4.90 -32.11 -1.52
N ALA A 529 -4.93 -31.12 -0.62
CA ALA A 529 -3.93 -31.03 0.44
C ALA A 529 -4.20 -32.05 1.56
N SER A 530 -3.16 -32.78 1.95
CA SER A 530 -3.16 -33.68 3.11
C SER A 530 -2.30 -33.12 4.24
N ASP A 531 -2.42 -33.68 5.44
CA ASP A 531 -1.43 -33.46 6.50
C ASP A 531 -0.06 -34.00 6.03
N THR A 532 1.01 -33.32 6.41
CA THR A 532 2.40 -33.65 6.04
C THR A 532 3.14 -34.38 7.16
N GLU A 533 2.50 -34.56 8.32
CA GLU A 533 3.09 -35.06 9.57
C GLU A 533 4.22 -34.15 10.13
N ILE A 534 4.43 -32.98 9.53
CA ILE A 534 5.42 -32.01 9.98
C ILE A 534 4.91 -31.31 11.24
N LEU A 535 5.62 -31.57 12.34
CA LEU A 535 5.35 -31.00 13.66
C LEU A 535 6.59 -30.26 14.17
N ASN A 536 6.40 -29.03 14.65
CA ASN A 536 7.43 -28.31 15.37
C ASN A 536 7.17 -28.37 16.89
N PRO A 537 7.89 -29.19 17.67
CA PRO A 537 7.73 -29.27 19.11
C PRO A 537 8.32 -28.05 19.87
N GLY A 538 9.12 -27.21 19.21
CA GLY A 538 9.81 -26.06 19.81
C GLY A 538 9.12 -24.71 19.62
N GLY A 539 8.10 -24.63 18.76
CA GLY A 539 7.51 -23.35 18.34
C GLY A 539 6.19 -23.53 17.59
N TYR A 540 5.88 -22.59 16.69
CA TYR A 540 4.71 -22.71 15.82
C TYR A 540 5.05 -23.50 14.55
N THR A 541 4.04 -23.93 13.81
CA THR A 541 4.17 -24.58 12.49
C THR A 541 3.39 -23.74 11.48
N LEU A 542 3.90 -23.58 10.26
CA LEU A 542 3.12 -22.94 9.19
C LEU A 542 1.90 -23.80 8.84
N ASN A 543 0.78 -23.19 8.47
CA ASN A 543 -0.40 -23.95 8.03
C ASN A 543 -0.19 -24.62 6.65
N TYR A 544 0.54 -23.94 5.76
CA TYR A 544 0.71 -24.29 4.34
C TYR A 544 2.10 -23.90 3.86
N ASN A 545 2.65 -24.66 2.91
CA ASN A 545 3.98 -24.44 2.36
C ASN A 545 4.15 -23.02 1.78
N GLU A 546 5.40 -22.59 1.70
CA GLU A 546 5.80 -21.34 1.06
C GLU A 546 7.13 -21.54 0.36
N PHE A 547 7.27 -21.05 -0.88
CA PHE A 547 8.46 -21.22 -1.68
C PHE A 547 9.03 -19.83 -2.02
N ILE A 548 10.32 -19.64 -1.76
CA ILE A 548 10.99 -18.35 -1.91
C ILE A 548 12.24 -18.54 -2.75
N VAL A 549 12.33 -17.78 -3.84
CA VAL A 549 13.55 -17.66 -4.66
C VAL A 549 14.17 -16.28 -4.48
N TYR A 550 15.49 -16.22 -4.49
CA TYR A 550 16.28 -15.01 -4.21
C TYR A 550 16.96 -14.46 -5.47
N ASN A 551 16.60 -14.98 -6.65
CA ASN A 551 17.03 -14.48 -7.94
C ASN A 551 15.81 -14.45 -8.89
N PRO A 552 15.45 -13.30 -9.51
CA PRO A 552 14.34 -13.23 -10.47
C PRO A 552 14.46 -14.22 -11.63
N ASN A 553 15.70 -14.54 -12.06
CA ASN A 553 15.96 -15.51 -13.13
C ASN A 553 15.55 -16.96 -12.78
N GLN A 554 15.14 -17.24 -11.55
CA GLN A 554 14.53 -18.53 -11.18
C GLN A 554 13.01 -18.56 -11.40
N VAL A 555 12.43 -17.50 -11.97
CA VAL A 555 11.00 -17.36 -12.22
C VAL A 555 10.76 -17.16 -13.70
N ARG A 556 9.75 -17.85 -14.23
CA ARG A 556 9.18 -17.59 -15.55
C ARG A 556 7.66 -17.55 -15.44
N MET A 557 7.04 -16.41 -15.69
CA MET A 557 5.60 -16.26 -15.72
C MET A 557 5.01 -17.11 -16.85
N ARG A 558 3.96 -17.88 -16.56
CA ARG A 558 3.42 -18.85 -17.53
C ARG A 558 1.92 -18.70 -17.78
N TYR A 559 1.12 -18.49 -16.73
CA TYR A 559 -0.33 -18.28 -16.88
C TYR A 559 -0.87 -17.21 -15.93
N LEU A 560 -1.64 -16.26 -16.46
CA LEU A 560 -2.39 -15.27 -15.67
C LEU A 560 -3.87 -15.68 -15.68
N LEU A 561 -4.48 -15.76 -14.51
CA LEU A 561 -5.86 -16.22 -14.32
C LEU A 561 -6.72 -15.06 -13.83
N LYS A 562 -7.84 -14.82 -14.53
CA LYS A 562 -8.91 -13.90 -14.10
C LYS A 562 -9.88 -14.69 -13.23
N ILE A 563 -9.93 -14.37 -11.94
CA ILE A 563 -10.68 -15.10 -10.91
C ILE A 563 -11.83 -14.25 -10.38
N GLN A 564 -13.01 -14.86 -10.26
CA GLN A 564 -14.11 -14.30 -9.47
C GLN A 564 -14.10 -14.92 -8.06
N PHE A 565 -14.10 -14.07 -7.04
CA PHE A 565 -14.19 -14.44 -5.63
C PHE A 565 -15.66 -14.41 -5.17
N ASN A 566 -16.21 -15.58 -4.87
CA ASN A 566 -17.59 -15.72 -4.43
C ASN A 566 -17.64 -15.72 -2.89
N PHE A 567 -17.67 -14.54 -2.30
CA PHE A 567 -17.76 -14.37 -0.85
C PHE A 567 -19.11 -14.85 -0.31
N LEU A 568 -19.08 -15.70 0.70
CA LEU A 568 -20.31 -16.13 1.38
C LEU A 568 -20.86 -14.98 2.24
N GLN A 569 -22.18 -14.75 2.15
CA GLN A 569 -22.87 -13.90 3.12
C GLN A 569 -23.07 -14.70 4.41
N LEU A 570 -22.04 -14.70 5.26
CA LEU A 570 -22.09 -15.43 6.54
C LEU A 570 -23.12 -14.84 7.51
N TRP A 571 -23.35 -13.52 7.47
CA TRP A 571 -24.36 -12.77 8.23
C TRP A 571 -24.72 -11.49 7.46
#